data_AF-A0A0A9Z5W2-F1
#
_entry.id   AF-A0A0A9Z5W2-F1
#
_cell.length_a   1.000
_cell.length_b   1.000
_cell.length_c   1.000
_cell.angle_alpha   90.00
_cell.angle_beta   90.00
_cell.angle_gamma   90.00
#
_symmetry.space_group_name_H-M   'P 1'
#
loop_
_entity.id
_entity.type
_entity.pdbx_description
1 polymer ?
#
loop_
_entity_poly.entity_id
_entity_poly.type
_entity_poly.pdbx_seq_one_letter_code
_entity_poly.pdbx_strand_id
1 'polypeptide(L)'
;GECARVACYILNRCPTKSLPNSKTPYEMWFGKKPDYSRMHLFGCTAHAKIVTRLKKLDNRSKKYRHIGYSLNGYRLWDENARKIIYSRDVIFDDQIPENTNENVYDDVKFAIDVEENVEESSEEAG
;
A
#
# COMPACT_ATOMS: atom_id res chain seq x y z
N GLY A 1 -9.66 -8.04 6.97
CA GLY A 1 -8.80 -7.09 7.70
C GLY A 1 -8.30 -6.00 6.78
N GLU A 2 -7.73 -4.92 7.33
CA GLU A 2 -7.18 -3.80 6.54
C GLU A 2 -5.92 -4.18 5.76
N CYS A 3 -5.03 -4.95 6.38
CA CYS A 3 -3.82 -5.46 5.72
C CYS A 3 -4.15 -6.24 4.44
N ALA A 4 -5.15 -7.14 4.50
CA ALA A 4 -5.57 -7.92 3.34
C ALA A 4 -6.08 -7.03 2.19
N ARG A 5 -6.81 -5.94 2.48
CA ARG A 5 -7.27 -5.00 1.46
C ARG A 5 -6.13 -4.26 0.80
N VAL A 6 -5.11 -3.88 1.58
CA VAL A 6 -3.91 -3.23 1.05
C VAL A 6 -3.08 -4.21 0.23
N ALA A 7 -2.92 -5.45 0.69
CA ALA A 7 -2.28 -6.52 -0.07
C ALA A 7 -2.98 -6.72 -1.43
N CYS A 8 -4.31 -6.89 -1.46
CA CYS A 8 -5.05 -7.00 -2.72
C CYS A 8 -4.90 -5.74 -3.61
N TYR A 9 -4.89 -4.55 -3.01
CA TYR A 9 -4.69 -3.31 -3.77
C TYR A 9 -3.32 -3.26 -4.46
N ILE A 10 -2.28 -3.72 -3.77
CA ILE A 10 -0.90 -3.80 -4.25
C ILE A 10 -0.79 -4.90 -5.32
N LEU A 11 -1.26 -6.11 -5.03
CA LEU A 11 -1.23 -7.25 -5.96
C LEU A 11 -1.92 -6.94 -7.28
N ASN A 12 -3.06 -6.24 -7.25
CA ASN A 12 -3.75 -5.81 -8.46
C ASN A 12 -2.93 -4.85 -9.33
N ARG A 13 -1.91 -4.19 -8.77
CA ARG A 13 -1.01 -3.24 -9.44
C ARG A 13 0.41 -3.78 -9.58
N CYS A 14 0.68 -5.01 -9.16
CA CYS A 14 1.93 -5.68 -9.43
C CYS A 14 1.78 -6.52 -10.71
N PRO A 15 2.85 -6.63 -11.51
CA PRO A 15 2.91 -7.62 -12.57
C PRO A 15 2.68 -9.02 -12.00
N THR A 16 2.00 -9.87 -12.76
CA THR A 16 1.85 -11.29 -12.41
C THR A 16 2.20 -12.13 -13.63
N LYS A 17 2.76 -13.32 -13.40
CA LYS A 17 3.11 -14.27 -14.46
C LYS A 17 1.89 -14.87 -15.16
N SER A 18 0.76 -14.96 -14.46
CA SER A 18 -0.49 -15.48 -15.04
C SER A 18 -1.04 -14.59 -16.15
N LEU A 19 -0.53 -13.36 -16.30
CA LEU A 19 -0.94 -12.43 -17.35
C LEU A 19 0.16 -12.24 -18.40
N PRO A 20 -0.22 -12.16 -19.69
CA PRO A 20 0.75 -12.03 -20.77
C PRO A 20 1.52 -10.70 -20.67
N ASN A 21 2.78 -10.73 -21.09
CA ASN A 21 3.66 -9.56 -21.18
C ASN A 21 3.85 -8.82 -19.85
N SER A 22 3.85 -9.55 -18.71
CA SER A 22 4.03 -8.99 -17.37
C SER A 22 3.03 -7.86 -17.05
N LYS A 23 1.80 -7.99 -17.55
CA LYS A 23 0.74 -7.03 -17.26
C LYS A 23 0.23 -7.19 -15.84
N THR A 24 -0.22 -6.07 -15.29
CA THR A 24 -0.92 -6.05 -13.99
C THR A 24 -2.40 -6.40 -14.18
N PRO A 25 -3.07 -7.00 -13.17
CA PRO A 25 -4.52 -7.19 -13.21
C PRO A 25 -5.28 -5.87 -13.43
N TYR A 26 -4.78 -4.76 -12.88
CA TYR A 26 -5.31 -3.42 -13.09
C TYR A 26 -5.28 -3.00 -14.56
N GLU A 27 -4.17 -3.24 -15.27
CA GLU A 27 -4.07 -2.96 -16.71
C GLU A 27 -5.03 -3.79 -17.54
N MET A 28 -5.20 -5.06 -17.20
CA MET A 28 -6.14 -5.93 -17.90
C MET A 28 -7.59 -5.49 -17.69
N TRP A 29 -7.93 -5.01 -16.49
CA TRP A 29 -9.28 -4.58 -16.17
C TRP A 29 -9.61 -3.17 -16.69
N PHE A 30 -8.68 -2.23 -16.56
CA PHE A 30 -8.92 -0.81 -16.88
C PHE A 30 -8.29 -0.34 -18.19
N GLY A 31 -7.52 -1.19 -18.87
CA GLY A 31 -6.86 -0.87 -20.15
C GLY A 31 -5.76 0.19 -20.03
N LYS A 32 -5.32 0.55 -18.82
CA LYS A 32 -4.33 1.60 -18.57
C LYS A 32 -3.36 1.19 -17.47
N LYS A 33 -2.13 1.71 -17.54
CA LYS A 33 -1.11 1.49 -16.51
C LYS A 33 -1.59 2.00 -15.14
N PRO A 34 -1.31 1.30 -14.04
CA PRO A 34 -1.61 1.81 -12.71
C PRO A 34 -0.76 3.04 -12.42
N ASP A 35 -1.36 3.99 -11.70
CA ASP A 35 -0.64 5.12 -11.11
C ASP A 35 -0.15 4.75 -9.70
N TYR A 36 1.17 4.80 -9.51
CA TYR A 36 1.83 4.49 -8.25
C TYR A 36 2.07 5.73 -7.38
N SER A 37 1.77 6.93 -7.85
CA SER A 37 1.94 8.18 -7.07
C SER A 37 1.15 8.19 -5.76
N ARG A 38 0.06 7.42 -5.70
CA ARG A 38 -0.79 7.26 -4.52
C ARG A 38 -0.37 6.08 -3.63
N MET A 39 0.68 5.34 -3.99
CA MET A 39 1.09 4.15 -3.24
C MET A 39 2.02 4.56 -2.11
N HIS A 40 1.66 4.17 -0.88
CA HIS A 40 2.44 4.46 0.33
C HIS A 40 2.56 3.20 1.17
N LEU A 41 3.64 3.14 1.96
CA LEU A 41 3.90 1.99 2.83
C LEU A 41 2.72 1.77 3.80
N PHE A 42 2.30 0.52 3.97
CA PHE A 42 1.28 0.19 4.95
C PHE A 42 1.82 0.42 6.37
N GLY A 43 1.04 1.06 7.23
CA GLY A 43 1.43 1.35 8.61
C GLY A 43 2.40 2.52 8.79
N CYS A 44 2.78 3.23 7.73
CA CYS A 44 3.64 4.40 7.84
C CYS A 44 2.96 5.54 8.62
N THR A 45 3.78 6.50 9.06
CA THR A 45 3.29 7.72 9.70
C THR A 45 2.63 8.61 8.64
N ALA A 46 1.42 9.07 8.92
CA ALA A 46 0.63 9.90 8.03
C ALA A 46 0.13 11.14 8.75
N HIS A 47 0.38 12.32 8.20
CA HIS A 47 -0.07 13.60 8.73
C HIS A 47 -1.24 14.12 7.88
N ALA A 48 -2.45 14.09 8.44
CA ALA A 48 -3.64 14.60 7.76
C ALA A 48 -4.05 15.95 8.31
N LYS A 49 -4.55 16.82 7.43
CA LYS A 49 -5.04 18.15 7.78
C LYS A 49 -6.27 18.06 8.70
N ILE A 50 -6.29 18.89 9.73
CA ILE A 50 -7.47 19.04 10.60
C ILE A 50 -8.45 19.99 9.91
N VAL A 51 -9.69 19.52 9.68
CA VAL A 51 -10.73 20.27 8.96
C VAL A 51 -11.65 21.09 9.90
N THR A 52 -11.42 21.04 11.21
CA THR A 52 -12.21 21.78 12.19
C THR A 52 -11.77 23.26 12.29
N ARG A 53 -12.60 24.09 12.94
CA ARG A 53 -12.26 25.50 13.19
C ARG A 53 -11.06 25.59 14.14
N LEU A 54 -9.90 25.92 13.59
CA LEU A 54 -8.65 26.15 14.31
C LEU A 54 -8.60 27.60 14.81
N LYS A 55 -8.22 27.79 16.08
CA LYS A 55 -7.85 29.09 16.63
C LYS A 55 -6.41 29.43 16.20
N LYS A 56 -6.02 30.70 16.38
CA LYS A 56 -4.66 31.15 16.08
C LYS A 56 -3.68 30.35 16.96
N LEU A 57 -2.66 29.74 16.34
CA LEU A 57 -1.66 28.83 16.92
C LEU A 57 -2.07 27.36 17.12
N ASP A 58 -3.29 26.95 16.74
CA ASP A 58 -3.65 25.53 16.80
C ASP A 58 -2.89 24.70 15.74
N ASN A 59 -2.58 23.45 16.09
CA ASN A 59 -1.97 22.48 15.17
C ASN A 59 -2.87 22.29 13.93
N ARG A 60 -2.29 22.44 12.73
CA ARG A 60 -3.02 22.36 11.46
C ARG A 60 -3.17 20.94 10.92
N SER A 61 -2.42 19.99 11.48
CA SER A 61 -2.43 18.58 11.10
C SER A 61 -2.38 17.70 12.34
N LYS A 62 -2.84 16.46 12.18
CA LYS A 62 -2.75 15.41 13.21
C LYS A 62 -2.04 14.20 12.62
N LYS A 63 -1.27 13.50 13.46
CA LYS A 63 -0.58 12.25 13.14
C LYS A 63 -1.54 11.07 13.21
N TYR A 64 -1.42 10.18 12.24
CA TYR A 64 -2.18 8.94 12.07
C TYR A 64 -1.28 7.83 11.53
N ARG A 65 -1.80 6.60 11.46
CA ARG A 65 -1.18 5.47 10.75
C ARG A 65 -1.89 5.21 9.43
N HIS A 66 -1.16 5.07 8.34
CA HIS A 66 -1.74 4.68 7.06
C HIS A 66 -2.22 3.22 7.11
N ILE A 67 -3.49 2.97 6.82
CA ILE A 67 -4.06 1.60 6.84
C ILE A 67 -4.71 1.20 5.52
N GLY A 68 -4.68 2.07 4.51
CA GLY A 68 -5.07 1.71 3.17
C GLY A 68 -5.71 2.83 2.37
N TYR A 69 -6.31 2.42 1.26
CA TYR A 69 -6.79 3.32 0.23
C TYR A 69 -8.31 3.45 0.24
N SER A 70 -8.80 4.61 -0.21
CA SER A 70 -10.20 4.84 -0.53
C SER A 70 -10.30 5.42 -1.94
N LEU A 71 -11.50 5.48 -2.50
CA LEU A 71 -11.73 5.98 -3.87
C LEU A 71 -11.02 7.33 -4.10
N ASN A 72 -11.25 8.28 -3.19
CA ASN A 72 -10.78 9.67 -3.33
C ASN A 72 -9.77 10.10 -2.26
N GLY A 73 -9.08 9.17 -1.59
CA GLY A 73 -8.08 9.51 -0.58
C GLY A 73 -7.56 8.29 0.15
N TYR A 74 -7.24 8.44 1.42
CA TYR A 74 -6.60 7.43 2.26
C TYR A 74 -7.44 7.13 3.51
N ARG A 75 -7.30 5.90 3.99
CA ARG A 75 -7.85 5.41 5.25
C ARG A 75 -6.74 5.46 6.28
N LEU A 76 -6.99 6.18 7.37
CA LEU A 76 -5.98 6.41 8.41
C LEU A 76 -6.53 5.98 9.77
N TRP A 77 -5.68 5.38 10.58
CA TRP A 77 -6.00 4.98 11.95
C TRP A 77 -5.61 6.08 12.93
N ASP A 78 -6.58 6.49 13.75
CA ASP A 78 -6.39 7.40 14.88
C ASP A 78 -6.16 6.57 16.14
N GLU A 79 -4.93 6.51 16.63
CA GLU A 79 -4.57 5.72 17.82
C GLU A 79 -5.27 6.23 19.08
N ASN A 80 -5.48 7.55 19.18
CA ASN A 80 -6.11 8.17 20.34
C ASN A 80 -7.62 7.92 20.36
N ALA A 81 -8.27 8.10 19.22
CA ALA A 81 -9.73 7.94 19.10
C ALA A 81 -10.15 6.49 18.78
N ARG A 82 -9.20 5.59 18.53
CA ARG A 82 -9.40 4.20 18.11
C ARG A 82 -10.41 4.06 16.97
N LYS A 83 -10.27 4.91 15.94
CA LYS A 83 -11.19 4.94 14.80
C LYS A 83 -10.46 5.13 13.48
N ILE A 84 -11.13 4.73 12.42
CA ILE A 84 -10.70 4.97 11.05
C ILE A 84 -11.25 6.32 10.58
N ILE A 85 -10.39 7.16 10.01
CA ILE A 85 -10.77 8.38 9.31
C ILE A 85 -10.42 8.29 7.83
N TYR A 86 -11.04 9.15 7.03
CA TYR A 86 -10.78 9.29 5.61
C TYR A 86 -10.26 10.70 5.34
N SER A 87 -9.12 10.81 4.67
CA SER A 87 -8.55 12.11 4.28
C SER A 87 -7.94 12.04 2.89
N ARG A 88 -8.04 13.14 2.14
CA ARG A 88 -7.41 13.30 0.82
C ARG A 88 -6.06 13.98 0.94
N ASP A 89 -6.00 15.00 1.79
CA ASP A 89 -4.82 15.82 2.02
C ASP A 89 -4.00 15.19 3.16
N VAL A 90 -3.03 14.37 2.76
CA VAL A 90 -2.17 13.61 3.67
C VAL A 90 -0.73 13.72 3.21
N ILE A 91 0.17 13.99 4.16
CA ILE A 91 1.61 13.93 3.95
C ILE A 91 2.11 12.66 4.63
N PHE A 92 2.80 11.80 3.89
CA PHE A 92 3.32 10.54 4.39
C PHE A 92 4.80 10.68 4.72
N ASP A 93 5.18 10.06 5.83
CA ASP A 93 6.56 9.81 6.21
C ASP A 93 6.78 8.30 6.08
N ASP A 94 6.96 7.87 4.84
CA ASP A 94 7.10 6.49 4.39
C ASP A 94 8.53 6.17 3.94
N GLN A 95 9.51 6.86 4.51
CA GLN A 95 10.92 6.57 4.31
C GLN A 95 11.25 5.13 4.72
N ILE A 96 12.01 4.44 3.87
CA ILE A 96 12.57 3.14 4.20
C ILE A 96 13.68 3.39 5.24
N PRO A 97 13.64 2.75 6.42
CA PRO A 97 14.70 2.95 7.41
C PRO A 97 16.05 2.49 6.84
N GLU A 98 17.08 3.33 6.97
CA GLU A 98 18.43 3.12 6.39
C GLU A 98 19.11 1.80 6.83
N ASN A 99 18.57 1.11 7.83
CA ASN A 99 19.06 -0.18 8.34
C ASN A 99 18.35 -1.43 7.76
N THR A 100 17.54 -1.29 6.72
CA THR A 100 17.12 -2.47 5.95
C THR A 100 18.30 -2.96 5.13
N ASN A 101 18.75 -4.20 5.37
CA ASN A 101 19.81 -4.85 4.58
C ASN A 101 19.62 -4.56 3.08
N GLU A 102 20.69 -4.24 2.35
CA GLU A 102 20.69 -3.89 0.92
C GLU A 102 20.02 -4.93 0.00
N ASN A 103 19.67 -6.10 0.54
CA ASN A 103 19.06 -7.23 -0.17
C ASN A 103 17.53 -7.28 -0.11
N VAL A 104 16.81 -6.22 0.28
CA VAL A 104 15.32 -6.23 0.24
C VAL A 104 14.81 -6.61 -1.16
N TYR A 105 15.51 -6.19 -2.22
CA TYR A 105 15.14 -6.56 -3.59
C TYR A 105 15.30 -8.06 -3.85
N ASP A 106 16.36 -8.68 -3.32
CA ASP A 106 16.60 -10.11 -3.42
C ASP A 106 15.64 -10.90 -2.53
N ASP A 107 15.28 -10.39 -1.36
CA ASP A 107 14.29 -11.01 -0.47
C ASP A 107 12.89 -10.98 -1.11
N VAL A 108 12.51 -9.85 -1.72
CA VAL A 108 11.24 -9.71 -2.44
C VAL A 108 11.24 -10.56 -3.70
N LYS A 109 12.35 -10.60 -4.45
CA LYS A 109 12.49 -11.44 -5.64
C LYS A 109 12.48 -12.93 -5.29
N PHE A 110 13.19 -13.34 -4.24
CA PHE A 110 13.17 -14.70 -3.71
C PHE A 110 11.77 -15.09 -3.25
N ALA A 111 11.04 -14.21 -2.56
CA ALA A 111 9.66 -14.50 -2.16
C ALA A 111 8.73 -14.73 -3.37
N ILE A 112 8.89 -13.93 -4.43
CA ILE A 112 8.16 -14.10 -5.69
C ILE A 112 8.57 -15.42 -6.37
N ASP A 113 9.87 -15.70 -6.47
CA ASP A 113 10.40 -16.91 -7.11
C ASP A 113 10.05 -18.19 -6.29
N VAL A 114 9.91 -18.11 -4.97
CA VAL A 114 9.48 -19.22 -4.10
C VAL A 114 8.01 -19.55 -4.31
N GLU A 115 7.12 -18.55 -4.41
CA GLU A 115 5.70 -18.80 -4.73
C GLU A 115 5.55 -19.53 -6.08
N GLU A 116 6.38 -19.20 -7.06
CA GLU A 116 6.38 -19.83 -8.39
C GLU A 116 6.77 -21.31 -8.36
N ASN A 117 7.77 -21.67 -7.55
CA ASN A 117 8.19 -23.08 -7.42
C ASN A 117 7.17 -23.95 -6.68
N VAL A 118 6.35 -23.36 -5.80
CA VAL A 118 5.29 -24.08 -5.09
C VAL A 118 4.12 -24.40 -6.04
N GLU A 119 3.75 -23.48 -6.93
CA GLU A 119 2.70 -23.70 -7.93
C GLU A 119 3.12 -24.77 -8.96
N GLU A 120 4.35 -24.74 -9.48
CA GLU A 120 4.86 -25.68 -10.49
C GLU A 120 4.89 -27.14 -9.97
N SER A 121 5.25 -27.34 -8.69
CA SER A 121 5.26 -28.67 -8.05
C SER A 121 3.87 -29.30 -7.86
N SER A 122 2.81 -28.47 -7.88
CA SER A 122 1.43 -28.92 -7.71
C SER A 122 0.75 -29.31 -9.03
N GLU A 123 1.24 -28.78 -10.16
CA GLU A 123 0.76 -29.12 -11.51
C GLU A 123 1.40 -30.41 -12.05
N GLU A 124 2.62 -30.78 -11.60
CA GLU A 124 3.30 -32.02 -11.99
C GLU A 124 2.82 -33.28 -11.22
N ALA A 125 2.05 -33.10 -10.15
CA ALA A 125 1.54 -34.20 -9.32
C ALA A 125 0.10 -34.64 -9.65
N GLY A 126 -0.49 -34.11 -10.72
CA GLY A 126 -1.87 -34.37 -11.18
C GLY A 126 -1.99 -35.30 -12.37
#